data_AF-A0A2B8B2H3-F1
#
_entry.id   AF-A0A2B8B2H3-F1
#
_cell.length_a   1.000
_cell.length_b   1.000
_cell.length_c   1.000
_cell.angle_alpha   90.00
_cell.angle_beta   90.00
_cell.angle_gamma   90.00
#
_symmetry.space_group_name_H-M   'P 1'
#
loop_
_entity.id
_entity.type
_entity.pdbx_description
1 polymer ?
#
loop_
_entity_poly.entity_id
_entity_poly.type
_entity_poly.pdbx_seq_one_letter_code
_entity_poly.pdbx_strand_id
1 'polypeptide(L)' 'MSKRAKVAAGGVAAGLVLLWLLPFWAALLVIVGVPTAAYLTLDESQRRRLKRVTRKELGR' A
#
# COMPACT_ATOMS: atom_id res chain seq x y z
N MET A 1 16.99 -13.65 -4.24
CA MET A 1 16.02 -12.59 -3.90
C MET A 1 14.87 -13.18 -3.08
N SER A 2 14.69 -12.75 -1.83
CA SER A 2 13.53 -13.17 -1.03
C SER A 2 12.23 -12.67 -1.67
N LYS A 3 11.10 -13.36 -1.44
CA LYS A 3 9.79 -12.92 -1.97
C LYS A 3 9.47 -11.47 -1.56
N ARG A 4 9.86 -11.09 -0.34
CA ARG A 4 9.73 -9.72 0.20
C ARG A 4 10.57 -8.71 -0.60
N ALA A 5 11.81 -9.06 -0.94
CA ALA A 5 12.66 -8.18 -1.74
C ALA A 5 12.09 -7.93 -3.14
N LYS A 6 11.49 -8.95 -3.78
CA LYS A 6 10.82 -8.77 -5.08
C LYS A 6 9.61 -7.84 -4.99
N VAL A 7 8.79 -7.98 -3.94
CA VAL A 7 7.63 -7.11 -3.71
C VAL A 7 8.08 -5.66 -3.45
N ALA A 8 9.09 -5.47 -2.61
CA ALA A 8 9.65 -4.15 -2.34
C ALA A 8 10.20 -3.49 -3.61
N ALA A 9 11.00 -4.23 -4.40
CA ALA A 9 11.53 -3.74 -5.67
C ALA A 9 10.42 -3.37 -6.66
N GLY A 10 9.35 -4.18 -6.74
CA GLY A 10 8.18 -3.87 -7.57
C GLY A 10 7.46 -2.60 -7.13
N GLY A 11 7.30 -2.39 -5.81
CA GLY A 11 6.71 -1.17 -5.27
C GLY A 11 7.52 0.08 -5.60
N VAL A 12 8.85 0.00 -5.48
CA VAL A 12 9.75 1.12 -5.84
C VAL A 12 9.67 1.41 -7.34
N ALA A 13 9.75 0.39 -8.19
CA ALA A 13 9.65 0.56 -9.64
C ALA A 13 8.32 1.22 -10.05
N ALA A 14 7.20 0.76 -9.47
CA ALA A 14 5.88 1.35 -9.72
C ALA A 14 5.82 2.83 -9.27
N GLY A 15 6.39 3.16 -8.11
CA GLY A 15 6.46 4.53 -7.61
C GLY A 15 7.28 5.47 -8.53
N LEU A 16 8.41 4.98 -9.05
CA LEU A 16 9.24 5.73 -10.00
C LEU A 16 8.52 5.98 -11.32
N VAL A 17 7.84 4.95 -11.85
CA VAL A 17 7.02 5.09 -13.07
C VAL A 17 5.90 6.12 -12.85
N LEU A 18 5.26 6.10 -11.68
CA LEU A 18 4.22 7.07 -11.33
C LEU A 18 4.75 8.51 -11.32
N LEU A 19 5.90 8.74 -10.67
CA LEU A 19 6.55 10.04 -10.59
C LEU A 19 7.07 10.53 -11.94
N TRP A 20 7.39 9.60 -12.85
CA TRP A 20 7.78 9.95 -14.21
C TRP A 20 6.59 10.36 -15.08
N LEU A 21 5.43 9.74 -14.89
CA LEU A 21 4.22 9.98 -15.70
C LEU A 21 3.37 11.16 -15.21
N LEU A 22 3.34 11.41 -13.90
CA LEU A 22 2.42 12.35 -13.27
C LEU A 22 3.17 13.47 -12.56
N PRO A 23 2.56 14.68 -12.43
CA PRO A 23 3.11 15.69 -11.56
C PRO A 23 3.16 15.17 -10.11
N PHE A 24 4.15 15.64 -9.35
CA PHE A 24 4.44 15.13 -8.00
C PHE A 24 3.20 14.96 -7.12
N TRP A 25 2.33 15.97 -7.08
CA TRP A 25 1.11 15.95 -6.27
C TRP A 25 0.11 14.88 -6.71
N ALA A 26 -0.05 14.64 -8.02
CA ALA A 26 -0.92 13.59 -8.52
C ALA A 26 -0.33 12.20 -8.23
N ALA A 27 0.97 12.01 -8.40
CA ALA A 27 1.64 10.77 -8.02
C ALA A 27 1.48 10.48 -6.52
N LEU A 28 1.69 11.49 -5.67
CA LEU A 28 1.52 11.39 -4.22
C LEU A 28 0.08 11.00 -3.85
N LEU A 29 -0.91 11.62 -4.50
CA LEU A 29 -2.33 11.27 -4.31
C LEU A 29 -2.62 9.83 -4.71
N VAL A 30 -2.01 9.29 -5.75
CA VAL A 30 -2.22 7.88 -6.12
C VAL A 30 -1.54 6.95 -5.12
N ILE A 31 -0.30 7.25 -4.72
CA ILE A 31 0.47 6.44 -3.77
C ILE A 31 -0.26 6.29 -2.42
N VAL A 32 -0.91 7.36 -1.93
CA VAL A 32 -1.63 7.36 -0.65
C VAL A 32 -3.12 7.07 -0.83
N GLY A 33 -3.73 7.69 -1.84
CA GLY A 33 -5.16 7.68 -2.07
C GLY A 33 -5.67 6.32 -2.53
N VAL A 34 -4.93 5.58 -3.37
CA VAL A 34 -5.36 4.25 -3.80
C VAL A 34 -5.42 3.27 -2.61
N PRO A 35 -4.37 3.11 -1.78
CA PRO A 35 -4.47 2.28 -0.57
C PRO A 35 -5.56 2.74 0.40
N THR A 36 -5.75 4.06 0.53
CA THR A 36 -6.77 4.63 1.43
C THR A 36 -8.17 4.32 0.92
N ALA A 37 -8.45 4.58 -0.35
CA ALA A 37 -9.73 4.26 -0.97
C ALA A 37 -10.00 2.75 -0.92
N ALA A 38 -9.01 1.94 -1.26
CA ALA A 38 -9.11 0.48 -1.14
C ALA A 38 -9.43 0.04 0.28
N TYR A 39 -8.83 0.66 1.30
CA TYR A 39 -9.17 0.37 2.70
C TYR A 39 -10.58 0.82 3.03
N LEU A 40 -11.03 1.97 2.56
CA LEU A 40 -12.36 2.50 2.81
C LEU A 40 -13.46 1.66 2.14
N THR A 41 -13.20 1.07 0.98
CA THR A 41 -14.14 0.17 0.29
C THR A 41 -14.17 -1.25 0.87
N LEU A 42 -13.26 -1.60 1.79
CA LEU A 42 -13.34 -2.90 2.47
C LEU A 42 -14.59 -3.03 3.32
N ASP A 43 -15.22 -4.20 3.24
CA ASP A 43 -16.27 -4.60 4.16
C ASP A 43 -15.76 -4.63 5.60
N GLU A 44 -16.67 -4.45 6.54
CA GLU A 44 -16.32 -4.39 7.95
C GLU A 44 -15.67 -5.69 8.47
N SER A 45 -16.04 -6.84 7.91
CA SER A 45 -15.42 -8.13 8.21
C SER A 45 -13.95 -8.20 7.76
N GLN A 46 -13.63 -7.71 6.55
CA GLN A 46 -12.28 -7.63 6.00
C GLN A 46 -11.43 -6.65 6.79
N ARG A 47 -11.98 -5.47 7.09
CA ARG A 47 -11.32 -4.43 7.88
C ARG A 47 -10.98 -4.89 9.29
N ARG A 48 -11.89 -5.60 9.96
CA ARG A 48 -11.66 -6.19 11.30
C ARG A 48 -10.56 -7.25 11.27
N ARG A 49 -10.55 -8.11 10.25
CA ARG A 49 -9.49 -9.11 10.06
C ARG A 49 -8.14 -8.45 9.82
N LEU A 50 -8.08 -7.43 8.96
CA LEU A 50 -6.86 -6.67 8.69
C LEU A 50 -6.31 -6.05 9.99
N LYS A 51 -7.15 -5.34 10.76
CA LYS A 51 -6.79 -4.76 12.06
C LYS A 51 -6.24 -5.79 13.05
N ARG A 52 -6.80 -7.01 13.08
CA ARG A 52 -6.32 -8.11 13.94
C ARG A 52 -4.95 -8.63 13.50
N VAL A 53 -4.70 -8.75 12.20
CA VAL A 53 -3.40 -9.17 11.67
C VAL A 53 -2.34 -8.13 11.98
N THR A 54 -2.63 -6.84 11.76
CA THR A 54 -1.68 -5.75 12.06
C THR A 54 -1.33 -5.67 13.55
N ARG A 55 -2.29 -5.92 14.46
CA ARG A 55 -2.01 -5.92 15.91
C ARG A 55 -1.07 -7.04 16.37
N LYS A 56 -0.95 -8.15 15.63
CA LYS A 56 -0.05 -9.26 16.02
C LYS A 56 1.44 -8.89 15.91
N GLU A 57 1.76 -7.86 15.13
CA GLU A 57 3.14 -7.38 14.92
C GLU A 57 3.53 -6.24 15.90
N LEU A 58 2.57 -5.68 16.67
CA LEU A 58 2.81 -4.53 17.56
C LEU A 58 2.97 -4.91 19.05
N GLY A 59 2.83 -6.19 19.40
CA GLY A 59 2.89 -6.70 20.78
C GLY A 59 3.90 -7.82 20.99
N ARG A 60 4.86 -7.98 20.07
CA ARG A 60 6.01 -8.87 20.17
C ARG A 60 7.29 -8.07 20.03
#